data_AF-A0ABC8SN46-F1
#
_entry.id   AF-A0ABC8SN46-F1
#
_cell.length_a   1.000
_cell.length_b   1.000
_cell.length_c   1.000
_cell.angle_alpha   90.00
_cell.angle_beta   90.00
_cell.angle_gamma   90.00
#
_symmetry.space_group_name_H-M   'P 1'
#
loop_
_entity.id
_entity.type
_entity.pdbx_description
1 polymer ?
#
loop_
_entity_poly.entity_id
_entity_poly.type
_entity_poly.pdbx_seq_one_letter_code
_entity_poly.pdbx_strand_id
1 'polypeptide(L)'
;RLNSLSTSVMPFIFKINDHLRRENEKAYEPEILAIGPYHRDKVHLQMMEEHKLRYLQELLKDRMELSVNGYLLKMEYLEEKARKCYAEPIELEKDKFLEMMILDGCFIIELFRKFENQNFQNDPIFKISPILWSVKRDLLLFENQLPLSFLLQLFDIIGYPDQQTPLIPLAIRFFGTTFFGLSCSQTSNSLVTDIIENNTNHLLGLVHDFWCSFAKESSPQSGGNVAKKEKKLISLKGVTELREDGIKFVKAEKEESQSLLNINFEKGIMRIPPLLIDDDIEWQLRNLIAYEQYSGGIAKTYITDYAIFMDCLLNSPKDVKILRHSKIIDNWLGDDEVVSTMFNRIGNHVGFNPDSFCYKDVLKKVEEYCEVPCHGWMAYLRYNYCNNPWSILSVIAASMLLILTVIQTVSSVLQFWF
;
A
#
# COMPACT_ATOMS: atom_id res chain seq x y z
N ARG A 1 30.86 -29.64 21.70
CA ARG A 1 29.39 -29.77 21.89
C ARG A 1 28.76 -28.40 21.62
N LEU A 2 28.64 -28.03 20.36
CA LEU A 2 27.87 -26.87 19.87
C LEU A 2 27.45 -27.29 18.47
N ASN A 3 26.27 -27.88 18.34
CA ASN A 3 25.56 -28.13 17.07
C ASN A 3 24.15 -28.68 17.38
N SER A 4 23.40 -27.93 18.19
CA SER A 4 21.95 -27.93 18.11
C SER A 4 21.55 -26.53 17.70
N LEU A 5 21.83 -26.16 16.44
CA LEU A 5 21.11 -25.08 15.78
C LEU A 5 19.66 -25.56 15.65
N SER A 6 18.90 -25.36 16.73
CA SER A 6 17.46 -25.20 16.62
C SER A 6 17.26 -24.18 15.50
N THR A 7 16.54 -24.57 14.46
CA THR A 7 15.99 -23.66 13.46
C THR A 7 15.05 -22.70 14.19
N SER A 8 15.64 -21.68 14.82
CA SER A 8 14.95 -20.61 15.51
C SER A 8 14.09 -19.90 14.48
N VAL A 9 12.79 -20.12 14.52
CA VAL A 9 11.83 -19.30 13.75
C VAL A 9 12.04 -17.87 14.21
N MET A 10 12.49 -17.01 13.29
CA MET A 10 12.61 -15.58 13.56
C MET A 10 11.19 -14.99 13.69
N PRO A 11 10.95 -14.10 14.67
CA PRO A 11 9.66 -13.48 14.82
C PRO A 11 9.36 -12.58 13.62
N PHE A 12 8.08 -12.46 13.29
CA PHE A 12 7.58 -11.64 12.18
C PHE A 12 6.29 -10.87 12.53
N ILE A 13 5.73 -11.06 13.72
CA ILE A 13 4.65 -10.24 14.27
C ILE A 13 5.26 -9.42 15.41
N PHE A 14 5.21 -8.09 15.28
CA PHE A 14 5.87 -7.17 16.19
C PHE A 14 4.87 -6.14 16.68
N LYS A 15 5.14 -5.53 17.84
CA LYS A 15 4.55 -4.24 18.19
C LYS A 15 5.29 -3.13 17.44
N ILE A 16 4.51 -2.22 16.91
CA ILE A 16 4.93 -1.02 16.23
C ILE A 16 5.59 -0.10 17.24
N ASN A 17 6.76 0.38 16.87
CA ASN A 17 7.56 1.26 17.70
C ASN A 17 6.85 2.59 17.93
N ASP A 18 7.21 3.24 19.05
CA ASP A 18 6.61 4.51 19.46
C ASP A 18 6.83 5.64 18.44
N HIS A 19 7.86 5.55 17.59
CA HIS A 19 8.13 6.58 16.60
C HIS A 19 7.07 6.57 15.49
N LEU A 20 6.77 5.42 14.90
CA LEU A 20 5.70 5.27 13.91
C LEU A 20 4.32 5.48 14.54
N ARG A 21 4.10 4.92 15.74
CA ARG A 21 2.81 5.00 16.44
C ARG A 21 2.40 6.43 16.80
N ARG A 22 3.33 7.31 17.19
CA ARG A 22 3.02 8.71 17.57
C ARG A 22 2.48 9.55 16.42
N GLU A 23 2.76 9.19 15.17
CA GLU A 23 2.18 9.91 14.03
C GLU A 23 0.67 9.68 13.92
N ASN A 24 0.21 8.45 14.12
CA ASN A 24 -1.21 8.17 14.15
C ASN A 24 -1.48 6.89 14.93
N GLU A 25 -1.77 7.03 16.22
CA GLU A 25 -2.01 5.87 17.10
C GLU A 25 -3.24 5.07 16.65
N LYS A 26 -4.28 5.76 16.18
CA LYS A 26 -5.52 5.13 15.70
C LYS A 26 -5.30 4.31 14.44
N ALA A 27 -4.26 4.55 13.66
CA ALA A 27 -3.97 3.76 12.48
C ALA A 27 -3.55 2.31 12.81
N TYR A 28 -3.11 2.06 14.04
CA TYR A 28 -2.57 0.78 14.48
C TYR A 28 -3.43 0.08 15.54
N GLU A 29 -4.44 0.77 16.05
CA GLU A 29 -5.31 0.31 17.12
C GLU A 29 -6.57 -0.37 16.54
N PRO A 30 -6.87 -1.63 16.93
CA PRO A 30 -8.11 -2.27 16.53
C PRO A 30 -9.34 -1.52 17.04
N GLU A 31 -10.36 -1.42 16.20
CA GLU A 31 -11.61 -0.75 16.51
C GLU A 31 -12.58 -1.65 17.28
N ILE A 32 -12.77 -2.89 16.79
CA ILE A 32 -13.78 -3.81 17.31
C ILE A 32 -13.30 -5.25 17.46
N LEU A 33 -12.24 -5.67 16.76
CA LEU A 33 -11.79 -7.05 16.69
C LEU A 33 -10.31 -7.18 17.08
N ALA A 34 -10.06 -7.79 18.24
CA ALA A 34 -8.72 -8.29 18.57
C ALA A 34 -8.47 -9.61 17.82
N ILE A 35 -7.24 -9.86 17.38
CA ILE A 35 -6.76 -11.14 16.86
C ILE A 35 -5.35 -11.36 17.40
N GLY A 36 -5.14 -12.54 18.00
CA GLY A 36 -3.89 -12.86 18.65
C GLY A 36 -3.71 -12.12 19.99
N PRO A 37 -2.51 -12.22 20.58
CA PRO A 37 -2.26 -11.86 21.98
C PRO A 37 -2.22 -10.36 22.28
N TYR A 38 -1.81 -9.50 21.34
CA TYR A 38 -1.39 -8.13 21.68
C TYR A 38 -2.53 -7.19 22.07
N HIS A 39 -3.76 -7.49 21.65
CA HIS A 39 -4.93 -6.64 21.89
C HIS A 39 -6.08 -7.35 22.62
N ARG A 40 -5.87 -8.61 23.00
CA ARG A 40 -6.89 -9.50 23.59
C ARG A 40 -7.61 -8.89 24.81
N ASP A 41 -6.86 -8.30 25.73
CA ASP A 41 -7.40 -7.89 27.03
C ASP A 41 -8.03 -6.49 27.02
N LYS A 42 -8.19 -5.87 25.84
CA LYS A 42 -8.76 -4.54 25.70
C LYS A 42 -10.28 -4.59 25.87
N VAL A 43 -10.78 -3.84 26.84
CA VAL A 43 -12.19 -3.85 27.25
C VAL A 43 -13.13 -3.51 26.09
N HIS A 44 -12.76 -2.57 25.22
CA HIS A 44 -13.61 -2.16 24.09
C HIS A 44 -13.73 -3.20 22.97
N LEU A 45 -12.88 -4.24 22.97
CA LEU A 45 -12.88 -5.31 21.95
C LEU A 45 -13.65 -6.57 22.40
N GLN A 46 -14.12 -6.62 23.66
CA GLN A 46 -14.75 -7.81 24.25
C GLN A 46 -16.04 -8.24 23.54
N MET A 47 -16.81 -7.30 22.98
CA MET A 47 -18.05 -7.62 22.27
C MET A 47 -17.79 -8.62 21.13
N MET A 48 -16.67 -8.49 20.42
CA MET A 48 -16.38 -9.35 19.28
C MET A 48 -15.92 -10.76 19.72
N GLU A 49 -15.46 -10.94 20.95
CA GLU A 49 -15.17 -12.27 21.50
C GLU A 49 -16.44 -13.14 21.56
N GLU A 50 -17.59 -12.55 21.88
CA GLU A 50 -18.88 -13.25 21.85
C GLU A 50 -19.23 -13.72 20.44
N HIS A 51 -18.94 -12.90 19.43
CA HIS A 51 -19.14 -13.24 18.02
C HIS A 51 -18.19 -14.36 17.57
N LYS A 52 -16.92 -14.34 17.98
CA LYS A 52 -15.99 -15.45 17.71
C LYS A 52 -16.48 -16.76 18.31
N LEU A 53 -16.98 -16.74 19.55
CA LEU A 53 -17.55 -17.92 20.21
C LEU A 53 -18.78 -18.43 19.48
N ARG A 54 -19.66 -17.54 18.99
CA ARG A 54 -20.79 -17.93 18.15
C ARG A 54 -20.34 -18.63 16.86
N TYR A 55 -19.33 -18.09 16.17
CA TYR A 55 -18.77 -18.70 14.95
C TYR A 55 -18.21 -20.10 15.23
N LEU A 56 -17.48 -20.25 16.34
CA LEU A 56 -16.98 -21.55 16.76
C LEU A 56 -18.14 -22.51 17.05
N GLN A 57 -19.16 -22.09 17.79
CA GLN A 57 -20.32 -22.95 18.09
C GLN A 57 -21.08 -23.40 16.84
N GLU A 58 -21.26 -22.50 15.86
CA GLU A 58 -21.84 -22.84 14.55
C GLU A 58 -20.99 -23.88 13.83
N LEU A 59 -19.67 -23.66 13.75
CA LEU A 59 -18.73 -24.61 13.15
C LEU A 59 -18.79 -26.00 13.79
N LEU A 60 -18.83 -26.06 15.13
CA LEU A 60 -18.88 -27.32 15.87
C LEU A 60 -20.19 -28.09 15.60
N LYS A 61 -21.33 -27.38 15.50
CA LYS A 61 -22.63 -27.99 15.19
C LYS A 61 -22.63 -28.64 13.82
N ASP A 62 -22.08 -27.94 12.82
CA ASP A 62 -22.08 -28.40 11.43
C ASP A 62 -21.15 -29.60 11.21
N ARG A 63 -20.15 -29.80 12.09
CA ARG A 63 -19.15 -30.86 11.92
C ARG A 63 -19.42 -32.15 12.71
N MET A 64 -20.41 -32.18 13.61
CA MET A 64 -20.88 -33.34 14.39
C MET A 64 -19.82 -34.23 15.11
N GLU A 65 -18.51 -33.95 15.02
CA GLU A 65 -17.45 -34.91 15.40
C GLU A 65 -16.27 -34.30 16.18
N LEU A 66 -16.10 -32.97 16.21
CA LEU A 66 -14.98 -32.33 16.90
C LEU A 66 -15.46 -31.51 18.08
N SER A 67 -14.89 -31.76 19.27
CA SER A 67 -14.98 -30.83 20.40
C SER A 67 -13.82 -29.84 20.33
N VAL A 68 -13.90 -28.71 21.04
CA VAL A 68 -12.78 -27.77 21.19
C VAL A 68 -11.51 -28.49 21.65
N ASN A 69 -11.65 -29.46 22.56
CA ASN A 69 -10.55 -30.31 23.03
C ASN A 69 -9.89 -31.11 21.89
N GLY A 70 -10.67 -31.53 20.89
CA GLY A 70 -10.14 -32.20 19.70
C GLY A 70 -9.22 -31.31 18.88
N TYR A 71 -9.54 -30.02 18.74
CA TYR A 71 -8.65 -29.06 18.08
C TYR A 71 -7.41 -28.76 18.92
N LEU A 72 -7.56 -28.58 20.23
CA LEU A 72 -6.43 -28.34 21.14
C LEU A 72 -5.39 -29.46 21.04
N LEU A 73 -5.81 -30.72 21.11
CA LEU A 73 -4.91 -31.88 20.99
C LEU A 73 -4.22 -31.94 19.63
N LYS A 74 -4.93 -31.64 18.54
CA LYS A 74 -4.35 -31.67 17.18
C LYS A 74 -3.39 -30.50 16.91
N MET A 75 -3.59 -29.35 17.56
CA MET A 75 -2.80 -28.14 17.33
C MET A 75 -1.69 -27.93 18.37
N GLU A 76 -1.63 -28.74 19.42
CA GLU A 76 -0.68 -28.57 20.54
C GLU A 76 0.78 -28.48 20.08
N TYR A 77 1.17 -29.26 19.06
CA TYR A 77 2.54 -29.28 18.54
C TYR A 77 2.94 -27.98 17.83
N LEU A 78 1.99 -27.13 17.45
CA LEU A 78 2.23 -25.84 16.80
C LEU A 78 2.35 -24.68 17.78
N GLU A 79 2.01 -24.88 19.06
CA GLU A 79 1.95 -23.83 20.06
C GLU A 79 3.28 -23.07 20.17
N GLU A 80 4.38 -23.80 20.39
CA GLU A 80 5.71 -23.19 20.56
C GLU A 80 6.15 -22.46 19.29
N LYS A 81 5.86 -23.04 18.12
CA LYS A 81 6.19 -22.42 16.82
C LYS A 81 5.39 -21.13 16.62
N ALA A 82 4.09 -21.15 16.88
CA ALA A 82 3.22 -19.99 16.75
C ALA A 82 3.59 -18.89 17.74
N ARG A 83 3.96 -19.24 18.98
CA ARG A 83 4.41 -18.28 19.99
C ARG A 83 5.70 -17.58 19.57
N LYS A 84 6.65 -18.31 18.97
CA LYS A 84 7.92 -17.74 18.46
C LYS A 84 7.75 -16.79 17.27
N CYS A 85 6.59 -16.78 16.62
CA CYS A 85 6.30 -15.80 15.56
C CYS A 85 6.12 -14.38 16.11
N TYR A 86 5.82 -14.22 17.40
CA TYR A 86 5.66 -12.94 18.08
C TYR A 86 6.99 -12.50 18.69
N ALA A 87 7.39 -11.26 18.43
CA ALA A 87 8.67 -10.73 18.89
C ALA A 87 8.68 -10.41 20.38
N GLU A 88 7.56 -9.90 20.89
CA GLU A 88 7.38 -9.56 22.29
C GLU A 88 6.94 -10.79 23.10
N PRO A 89 7.35 -10.88 24.38
CA PRO A 89 6.95 -11.99 25.24
C PRO A 89 5.44 -11.99 25.43
N ILE A 90 4.85 -13.18 25.31
CA ILE A 90 3.41 -13.41 25.52
C ILE A 90 3.21 -14.00 26.92
N GLU A 91 2.60 -13.22 27.80
CA GLU A 91 2.29 -13.58 29.20
C GLU A 91 1.02 -14.44 29.32
N LEU A 92 0.85 -15.40 28.42
CA LEU A 92 -0.25 -16.36 28.47
C LEU A 92 0.28 -17.76 28.68
N GLU A 93 -0.37 -18.50 29.59
CA GLU A 93 -0.17 -19.94 29.73
C GLU A 93 -0.38 -20.65 28.39
N LYS A 94 0.30 -21.79 28.22
CA LYS A 94 0.28 -22.58 26.98
C LYS A 94 -1.15 -22.84 26.48
N ASP A 95 -2.00 -23.36 27.36
CA ASP A 95 -3.37 -23.75 27.01
C ASP A 95 -4.23 -22.53 26.65
N LYS A 96 -4.09 -21.42 27.40
CA LYS A 96 -4.83 -20.17 27.13
C LYS A 96 -4.41 -19.52 25.83
N PHE A 97 -3.12 -19.57 25.51
CA PHE A 97 -2.61 -19.10 24.22
C PHE A 97 -3.15 -19.94 23.07
N LEU A 98 -3.15 -21.27 23.20
CA LEU A 98 -3.66 -22.14 22.15
C LEU A 98 -5.19 -22.02 21.98
N GLU A 99 -5.95 -21.91 23.07
CA GLU A 99 -7.40 -21.64 23.04
C GLU A 99 -7.72 -20.36 22.26
N MET A 100 -6.97 -19.28 22.53
CA MET A 100 -7.09 -18.02 21.78
C MET A 100 -6.82 -18.22 20.29
N MET A 101 -5.67 -18.81 19.97
CA MET A 101 -5.23 -19.02 18.58
C MET A 101 -6.26 -19.82 17.78
N ILE A 102 -6.85 -20.86 18.38
CA ILE A 102 -7.88 -21.67 17.75
C ILE A 102 -9.18 -20.88 17.59
N LEU A 103 -9.63 -20.16 18.63
CA LEU A 103 -10.85 -19.35 18.56
C LEU A 103 -10.76 -18.30 17.46
N ASP A 104 -9.69 -17.53 17.44
CA ASP A 104 -9.43 -16.48 16.46
C ASP A 104 -9.28 -17.06 15.05
N GLY A 105 -8.56 -18.17 14.92
CA GLY A 105 -8.39 -18.86 13.64
C GLY A 105 -9.69 -19.44 13.09
N CYS A 106 -10.52 -20.08 13.94
CA CYS A 106 -11.85 -20.56 13.56
C CYS A 106 -12.75 -19.41 13.10
N PHE A 107 -12.72 -18.28 13.80
CA PHE A 107 -13.47 -17.10 13.41
C PHE A 107 -13.05 -16.61 12.02
N ILE A 108 -11.76 -16.42 11.77
CA ILE A 108 -11.23 -15.97 10.46
C ILE A 108 -11.65 -16.91 9.34
N ILE A 109 -11.46 -18.21 9.54
CA ILE A 109 -11.75 -19.25 8.54
C ILE A 109 -13.24 -19.26 8.18
N GLU A 110 -14.12 -19.24 9.18
CA GLU A 110 -15.57 -19.27 8.96
C GLU A 110 -16.08 -17.94 8.41
N LEU A 111 -15.47 -16.81 8.78
CA LEU A 111 -15.76 -15.50 8.18
C LEU A 111 -15.50 -15.54 6.66
N PHE A 112 -14.34 -16.04 6.24
CA PHE A 112 -14.02 -16.13 4.81
C PHE A 112 -14.96 -17.10 4.07
N ARG A 113 -15.31 -18.23 4.67
CA ARG A 113 -16.26 -19.20 4.08
C ARG A 113 -17.68 -18.64 3.95
N LYS A 114 -18.16 -17.91 4.96
CA LYS A 114 -19.47 -17.25 4.91
C LYS A 114 -19.51 -16.17 3.82
N PHE A 115 -18.42 -15.41 3.67
CA PHE A 115 -18.28 -14.43 2.60
C PHE A 115 -18.35 -15.08 1.21
N GLU A 116 -17.60 -16.16 1.00
CA GLU A 116 -17.59 -16.88 -0.27
C GLU A 116 -18.96 -17.44 -0.64
N ASN A 117 -19.62 -18.10 0.32
CA ASN A 117 -20.92 -18.73 0.10
C ASN A 117 -22.07 -17.71 0.05
N GLN A 118 -21.79 -16.42 0.25
CA GLN A 118 -22.79 -15.37 0.42
C GLN A 118 -23.83 -15.73 1.49
N ASN A 119 -23.43 -16.52 2.48
CA ASN A 119 -24.29 -17.00 3.54
C ASN A 119 -24.36 -15.98 4.67
N PHE A 120 -25.02 -14.86 4.38
CA PHE A 120 -25.15 -13.71 5.27
C PHE A 120 -26.39 -13.79 6.17
N GLN A 121 -27.16 -14.88 6.07
CA GLN A 121 -28.41 -14.99 6.82
C GLN A 121 -28.14 -14.95 8.32
N ASN A 122 -28.72 -13.94 8.97
CA ASN A 122 -28.65 -13.70 10.41
C ASN A 122 -27.27 -13.36 11.01
N ASP A 123 -26.28 -13.01 10.19
CA ASP A 123 -25.00 -12.53 10.73
C ASP A 123 -24.90 -10.99 10.73
N PRO A 124 -24.80 -10.34 11.91
CA PRO A 124 -24.66 -8.89 11.99
C PRO A 124 -23.43 -8.34 11.26
N ILE A 125 -22.33 -9.11 11.19
CA ILE A 125 -21.08 -8.67 10.55
C ILE A 125 -21.31 -8.37 9.07
N PHE A 126 -22.04 -9.23 8.36
CA PHE A 126 -22.31 -9.04 6.94
C PHE A 126 -23.55 -8.18 6.66
N LYS A 127 -24.49 -8.06 7.61
CA LYS A 127 -25.69 -7.23 7.46
C LYS A 127 -25.43 -5.74 7.66
N ILE A 128 -24.47 -5.40 8.52
CA ILE A 128 -24.17 -4.00 8.87
C ILE A 128 -22.84 -3.64 8.22
N SER A 129 -22.90 -2.94 7.09
CA SER A 129 -21.70 -2.63 6.28
C SER A 129 -20.55 -2.02 7.08
N PRO A 130 -20.75 -1.04 7.98
CA PRO A 130 -19.67 -0.51 8.81
C PRO A 130 -18.94 -1.58 9.65
N ILE A 131 -19.65 -2.58 10.19
CA ILE A 131 -19.04 -3.65 10.98
C ILE A 131 -18.12 -4.50 10.10
N LEU A 132 -18.55 -4.85 8.89
CA LEU A 132 -17.70 -5.60 7.95
C LEU A 132 -16.41 -4.84 7.62
N TRP A 133 -16.52 -3.52 7.42
CA TRP A 133 -15.36 -2.66 7.15
C TRP A 133 -14.40 -2.61 8.34
N SER A 134 -14.89 -2.38 9.56
CA SER A 134 -14.04 -2.42 10.76
C SER A 134 -13.43 -3.80 11.00
N VAL A 135 -14.15 -4.90 10.75
CA VAL A 135 -13.58 -6.27 10.80
C VAL A 135 -12.45 -6.44 9.78
N LYS A 136 -12.68 -6.02 8.53
CA LYS A 136 -11.67 -6.10 7.46
C LYS A 136 -10.42 -5.28 7.79
N ARG A 137 -10.61 -4.07 8.33
CA ARG A 137 -9.54 -3.19 8.82
C ARG A 137 -8.73 -3.89 9.91
N ASP A 138 -9.40 -4.32 10.97
CA ASP A 138 -8.75 -4.91 12.14
C ASP A 138 -8.00 -6.20 11.79
N LEU A 139 -8.50 -7.01 10.85
CA LEU A 139 -7.82 -8.21 10.34
C LEU A 139 -6.51 -7.93 9.59
N LEU A 140 -6.25 -6.68 9.21
CA LEU A 140 -5.07 -6.28 8.44
C LEU A 140 -4.19 -5.27 9.18
N LEU A 141 -4.46 -5.02 10.46
CA LEU A 141 -3.53 -4.29 11.31
C LEU A 141 -2.30 -5.18 11.59
N PHE A 142 -1.10 -4.62 11.45
CA PHE A 142 0.16 -5.35 11.54
C PHE A 142 0.38 -6.06 12.89
N GLU A 143 -0.08 -5.44 13.98
CA GLU A 143 0.00 -6.02 15.33
C GLU A 143 -1.10 -7.04 15.65
N ASN A 144 -2.15 -7.09 14.83
CA ASN A 144 -3.39 -7.83 15.08
C ASN A 144 -3.49 -9.06 14.18
N GLN A 145 -2.47 -9.91 14.20
CA GLN A 145 -2.27 -10.99 13.24
C GLN A 145 -2.13 -12.36 13.92
N LEU A 146 -2.46 -13.42 13.18
CA LEU A 146 -2.02 -14.78 13.47
C LEU A 146 -1.00 -15.23 12.41
N PRO A 147 -0.06 -16.13 12.74
CA PRO A 147 0.77 -16.79 11.76
C PRO A 147 -0.08 -17.52 10.71
N LEU A 148 0.16 -17.22 9.42
CA LEU A 148 -0.57 -17.85 8.32
C LEU A 148 -0.39 -19.37 8.32
N SER A 149 0.79 -19.86 8.70
CA SER A 149 1.03 -21.31 8.83
C SER A 149 0.12 -21.97 9.88
N PHE A 150 -0.23 -21.26 10.95
CA PHE A 150 -1.16 -21.78 11.95
C PHE A 150 -2.58 -21.84 11.38
N LEU A 151 -3.01 -20.78 10.68
CA LEU A 151 -4.30 -20.72 10.01
C LEU A 151 -4.47 -21.83 8.97
N LEU A 152 -3.45 -22.09 8.15
CA LEU A 152 -3.47 -23.16 7.13
C LEU A 152 -3.65 -24.55 7.77
N GLN A 153 -2.88 -24.85 8.82
CA GLN A 153 -2.97 -26.13 9.52
C GLN A 153 -4.34 -26.29 10.22
N LEU A 154 -4.84 -25.23 10.85
CA LEU A 154 -6.17 -25.23 11.46
C LEU A 154 -7.26 -25.45 10.40
N PHE A 155 -7.15 -24.80 9.25
CA PHE A 155 -8.09 -24.94 8.15
C PHE A 155 -8.15 -26.38 7.63
N ASP A 156 -7.00 -27.04 7.47
CA ASP A 156 -6.92 -28.46 7.07
C ASP A 156 -7.57 -29.39 8.11
N ILE A 157 -7.36 -29.12 9.40
CA ILE A 157 -7.95 -29.91 10.50
C ILE A 157 -9.47 -29.72 10.59
N ILE A 158 -9.98 -28.51 10.36
CA ILE A 158 -11.42 -28.22 10.36
C ILE A 158 -12.12 -28.99 9.22
N GLY A 159 -11.41 -29.21 8.11
CA GLY A 159 -11.94 -29.94 6.96
C GLY A 159 -13.08 -29.20 6.24
N TYR A 160 -13.53 -29.80 5.14
CA TYR A 160 -14.51 -29.23 4.22
C TYR A 160 -15.85 -29.94 4.32
N PRO A 161 -16.99 -29.22 4.29
CA PRO A 161 -18.28 -29.84 4.07
C PRO A 161 -18.57 -29.99 2.57
N ASP A 162 -18.39 -28.96 1.70
CA ASP A 162 -18.88 -29.07 0.29
C ASP A 162 -18.21 -28.16 -0.78
N GLN A 163 -17.11 -27.43 -0.55
CA GLN A 163 -16.47 -26.58 -1.59
C GLN A 163 -14.94 -26.58 -1.57
N GLN A 164 -14.30 -26.73 -2.74
CA GLN A 164 -12.88 -26.98 -2.97
C GLN A 164 -11.93 -25.77 -2.82
N THR A 165 -12.37 -24.61 -2.32
CA THR A 165 -11.48 -23.42 -2.32
C THR A 165 -10.52 -23.43 -1.13
N PRO A 166 -9.18 -23.41 -1.35
CA PRO A 166 -8.19 -23.25 -0.30
C PRO A 166 -8.33 -21.92 0.46
N LEU A 167 -7.72 -21.84 1.64
CA LEU A 167 -7.79 -20.65 2.50
C LEU A 167 -7.27 -19.36 1.84
N ILE A 168 -6.16 -19.44 1.09
CA ILE A 168 -5.53 -18.26 0.50
C ILE A 168 -6.44 -17.57 -0.53
N PRO A 169 -7.02 -18.27 -1.54
CA PRO A 169 -7.99 -17.65 -2.43
C PRO A 169 -9.22 -17.09 -1.72
N LEU A 170 -9.70 -17.73 -0.64
CA LEU A 170 -10.79 -17.19 0.17
C LEU A 170 -10.40 -15.84 0.80
N ALA A 171 -9.21 -15.75 1.39
CA ALA A 171 -8.68 -14.52 1.98
C ALA A 171 -8.50 -13.41 0.92
N ILE A 172 -7.89 -13.72 -0.23
CA ILE A 172 -7.70 -12.76 -1.33
C ILE A 172 -9.05 -12.22 -1.81
N ARG A 173 -10.06 -13.07 -2.01
CA ARG A 173 -11.40 -12.61 -2.43
C ARG A 173 -12.10 -11.79 -1.35
N PHE A 174 -11.96 -12.17 -0.09
CA PHE A 174 -12.50 -11.40 1.03
C PHE A 174 -11.91 -9.98 1.07
N PHE A 175 -10.60 -9.86 0.89
CA PHE A 175 -9.91 -8.57 0.92
C PHE A 175 -9.88 -7.82 -0.40
N GLY A 176 -10.16 -8.46 -1.54
CA GLY A 176 -10.09 -7.84 -2.86
C GLY A 176 -10.97 -6.61 -3.03
N THR A 177 -12.08 -6.50 -2.29
CA THR A 177 -12.95 -5.31 -2.31
C THR A 177 -12.55 -4.23 -1.30
N THR A 178 -11.52 -4.47 -0.48
CA THR A 178 -11.22 -3.68 0.72
C THR A 178 -10.22 -2.56 0.46
N PHE A 179 -9.40 -2.65 -0.58
CA PHE A 179 -8.32 -1.69 -0.83
C PHE A 179 -8.29 -1.23 -2.28
N PHE A 180 -8.08 0.07 -2.45
CA PHE A 180 -7.75 0.73 -3.72
C PHE A 180 -8.71 0.45 -4.89
N GLY A 181 -9.93 -0.03 -4.63
CA GLY A 181 -10.95 -0.27 -5.65
C GLY A 181 -10.57 -1.31 -6.73
N LEU A 182 -9.55 -2.14 -6.49
CA LEU A 182 -9.15 -3.19 -7.44
C LEU A 182 -10.15 -4.34 -7.39
N SER A 183 -11.06 -4.41 -8.38
CA SER A 183 -11.89 -5.59 -8.57
C SER A 183 -11.00 -6.79 -8.94
N CYS A 184 -10.69 -7.65 -7.97
CA CYS A 184 -10.03 -8.95 -8.19
C CYS A 184 -10.94 -9.91 -8.97
N SER A 185 -11.20 -9.65 -10.25
CA SER A 185 -11.93 -10.56 -11.13
C SER A 185 -11.05 -11.65 -11.74
N GLN A 186 -9.72 -11.52 -11.63
CA GLN A 186 -8.75 -12.44 -12.24
C GLN A 186 -7.62 -12.77 -11.27
N THR A 187 -7.91 -13.56 -10.24
CA THR A 187 -6.83 -14.27 -9.52
C THR A 187 -6.47 -15.47 -10.37
N SER A 188 -5.31 -15.46 -11.04
CA SER A 188 -4.82 -16.66 -11.70
C SER A 188 -4.25 -17.63 -10.66
N ASN A 189 -4.33 -18.94 -10.92
CA ASN A 189 -3.71 -19.94 -10.05
C ASN A 189 -2.18 -19.77 -9.93
N SER A 190 -1.53 -19.13 -10.91
CA SER A 190 -0.10 -18.81 -10.84
C SER A 190 0.22 -17.81 -9.73
N LEU A 191 -0.54 -16.72 -9.59
CA LEU A 191 -0.33 -15.70 -8.54
C LEU A 191 -0.45 -16.30 -7.13
N VAL A 192 -1.42 -17.20 -6.94
CA VAL A 192 -1.60 -17.91 -5.66
C VAL A 192 -0.40 -18.80 -5.35
N THR A 193 0.20 -19.41 -6.38
CA THR A 193 1.35 -20.31 -6.22
C THR A 193 2.61 -19.52 -5.87
N ASP A 194 2.85 -18.40 -6.55
CA ASP A 194 3.98 -17.50 -6.25
C ASP A 194 3.91 -16.94 -4.82
N ILE A 195 2.71 -16.58 -4.36
CA ILE A 195 2.49 -16.12 -2.98
C ILE A 195 2.79 -17.24 -1.96
N ILE A 196 2.37 -18.47 -2.23
CA ILE A 196 2.66 -19.62 -1.37
C ILE A 196 4.18 -19.89 -1.33
N GLU A 197 4.87 -19.74 -2.45
CA GLU A 197 6.32 -19.93 -2.55
C GLU A 197 7.13 -18.83 -1.83
N ASN A 198 6.59 -17.61 -1.74
CA ASN A 198 7.23 -16.46 -1.09
C ASN A 198 7.24 -16.51 0.46
N ASN A 199 6.76 -17.59 1.09
CA ASN A 199 6.71 -17.76 2.56
C ASN A 199 5.98 -16.62 3.29
N THR A 200 4.81 -16.22 2.78
CA THR A 200 3.98 -15.21 3.45
C THR A 200 3.68 -15.57 4.91
N ASN A 201 3.90 -14.61 5.80
CA ASN A 201 3.91 -14.81 7.24
C ASN A 201 2.53 -14.71 7.92
N HIS A 202 1.66 -13.80 7.46
CA HIS A 202 0.33 -13.53 8.04
C HIS A 202 -0.59 -12.84 6.99
N LEU A 203 -1.83 -12.49 7.35
CA LEU A 203 -2.84 -11.97 6.42
C LEU A 203 -2.45 -10.62 5.80
N LEU A 204 -1.91 -9.69 6.58
CA LEU A 204 -1.41 -8.42 6.03
C LEU A 204 -0.26 -8.65 5.02
N GLY A 205 0.68 -9.55 5.31
CA GLY A 205 1.73 -9.93 4.37
C GLY A 205 1.16 -10.55 3.09
N LEU A 206 0.09 -11.35 3.20
CA LEU A 206 -0.60 -11.96 2.06
C LEU A 206 -1.16 -10.88 1.11
N VAL A 207 -1.80 -9.88 1.69
CA VAL A 207 -2.37 -8.75 0.95
C VAL A 207 -1.26 -7.91 0.31
N HIS A 208 -0.17 -7.66 1.05
CA HIS A 208 1.00 -6.98 0.55
C HIS A 208 1.63 -7.68 -0.66
N ASP A 209 1.93 -8.98 -0.54
CA ASP A 209 2.59 -9.76 -1.60
C ASP A 209 1.71 -9.85 -2.84
N PHE A 210 0.39 -9.99 -2.63
CA PHE A 210 -0.60 -9.94 -3.70
C PHE A 210 -0.54 -8.62 -4.47
N TRP A 211 -0.48 -7.44 -3.82
CA TRP A 211 -0.37 -6.18 -4.58
C TRP A 211 0.99 -5.98 -5.24
N CYS A 212 2.06 -6.36 -4.57
CA CYS A 212 3.40 -6.27 -5.14
C CYS A 212 3.53 -7.11 -6.41
N SER A 213 2.72 -8.16 -6.58
CA SER A 213 2.66 -8.97 -7.80
C SER A 213 2.14 -8.22 -9.03
N PHE A 214 1.33 -7.17 -8.84
CA PHE A 214 0.81 -6.34 -9.94
C PHE A 214 1.73 -5.15 -10.28
N ALA A 215 2.70 -4.84 -9.43
CA ALA A 215 3.71 -3.85 -9.76
C ALA A 215 4.55 -4.41 -10.91
N LYS A 216 4.70 -3.64 -11.99
CA LYS A 216 5.61 -4.03 -13.08
C LYS A 216 7.01 -4.16 -12.47
N GLU A 217 7.65 -5.31 -12.67
CA GLU A 217 9.06 -5.46 -12.32
C GLU A 217 9.87 -4.45 -13.15
N SER A 218 10.23 -3.33 -12.54
CA SER A 218 11.35 -2.53 -12.99
C SER A 218 12.57 -3.42 -12.85
N SER A 219 13.00 -4.05 -13.95
CA SER A 219 14.23 -4.84 -13.98
C SER A 219 15.35 -4.06 -13.27
N PRO A 220 16.01 -4.63 -12.25
CA PRO A 220 17.29 -4.09 -11.82
C PRO A 220 18.29 -4.39 -12.94
N GLN A 221 18.56 -3.41 -13.80
CA GLN A 221 19.75 -3.49 -14.65
C GLN A 221 20.98 -3.39 -13.75
N SER A 222 21.48 -4.57 -13.37
CA SER A 222 22.78 -4.72 -12.73
C SER A 222 23.89 -4.24 -13.67
N GLY A 223 24.85 -3.50 -13.10
CA GLY A 223 26.19 -3.36 -13.69
C GLY A 223 26.51 -2.02 -14.36
N GLY A 224 26.39 -0.91 -13.63
CA GLY A 224 27.05 0.34 -13.98
C GLY A 224 27.71 0.95 -12.75
N ASN A 225 29.05 0.89 -12.66
CA ASN A 225 29.82 1.65 -11.68
C ASN A 225 29.61 3.16 -11.95
N VAL A 226 28.58 3.76 -11.37
CA VAL A 226 28.39 5.20 -11.38
C VAL A 226 29.01 5.75 -10.11
N ALA A 227 30.06 6.54 -10.32
CA ALA A 227 30.88 7.13 -9.29
C ALA A 227 30.07 7.89 -8.22
N LYS A 228 30.51 7.69 -6.98
CA LYS A 228 30.18 8.47 -5.76
C LYS A 228 29.80 9.92 -6.06
N LYS A 229 28.49 10.18 -6.07
CA LYS A 229 27.86 11.46 -5.76
C LYS A 229 26.72 11.23 -4.78
N GLU A 230 27.04 10.56 -3.68
CA GLU A 230 26.16 10.41 -2.52
C GLU A 230 26.06 11.75 -1.78
N LYS A 231 24.98 12.50 -2.07
CA LYS A 231 24.27 13.47 -1.18
C LYS A 231 23.32 14.37 -2.00
N LYS A 232 22.32 13.79 -2.67
CA LYS A 232 21.12 14.54 -3.12
C LYS A 232 19.92 13.69 -3.59
N LEU A 233 19.79 12.42 -3.23
CA LEU A 233 18.50 11.72 -3.29
C LEU A 233 17.77 12.12 -1.99
N ILE A 234 16.72 12.92 -1.90
CA ILE A 234 15.68 13.34 -2.84
C ILE A 234 15.26 14.74 -2.37
N SER A 235 15.29 15.73 -3.26
CA SER A 235 14.37 16.85 -3.15
C SER A 235 13.58 16.85 -4.44
N LEU A 236 12.82 15.78 -4.66
CA LEU A 236 11.84 15.78 -5.73
C LEU A 236 10.91 16.95 -5.41
N LYS A 237 10.83 17.87 -6.35
CA LYS A 237 10.00 19.05 -6.27
C LYS A 237 8.53 18.63 -6.18
N GLY A 238 7.71 19.42 -5.48
CA GLY A 238 6.26 19.21 -5.47
C GLY A 238 5.66 19.34 -6.86
N VAL A 239 4.43 18.85 -7.05
CA VAL A 239 3.71 18.89 -8.33
C VAL A 239 3.66 20.29 -8.95
N THR A 240 3.50 21.32 -8.14
CA THR A 240 3.45 22.73 -8.55
C THR A 240 4.75 23.15 -9.22
N GLU A 241 5.87 22.88 -8.57
CA GLU A 241 7.21 23.20 -9.07
C GLU A 241 7.56 22.36 -10.31
N LEU A 242 7.27 21.05 -10.30
CA LEU A 242 7.47 20.20 -11.47
C LEU A 242 6.66 20.66 -12.68
N ARG A 243 5.46 21.20 -12.45
CA ARG A 243 4.63 21.79 -13.50
C ARG A 243 5.24 23.08 -14.06
N GLU A 244 5.90 23.88 -13.23
CA GLU A 244 6.66 25.06 -13.68
C GLU A 244 7.87 24.68 -14.54
N ASP A 245 8.49 23.53 -14.26
CA ASP A 245 9.55 22.94 -15.09
C ASP A 245 9.02 22.32 -16.40
N GLY A 246 7.70 22.38 -16.64
CA GLY A 246 7.05 21.94 -17.87
C GLY A 246 6.54 20.51 -17.88
N ILE A 247 6.57 19.83 -16.72
CA ILE A 247 6.02 18.49 -16.58
C ILE A 247 4.48 18.54 -16.54
N LYS A 248 3.85 17.61 -17.24
CA LYS A 248 2.41 17.43 -17.25
C LYS A 248 2.02 16.17 -16.51
N PHE A 249 1.06 16.30 -15.61
CA PHE A 249 0.49 15.20 -14.85
C PHE A 249 -0.79 14.70 -15.52
N VAL A 250 -0.79 13.43 -15.90
CA VAL A 250 -1.90 12.77 -16.59
C VAL A 250 -2.29 11.50 -15.85
N LYS A 251 -3.60 11.25 -15.74
CA LYS A 251 -4.15 10.00 -15.23
C LYS A 251 -3.73 8.83 -16.13
N ALA A 252 -3.16 7.77 -15.57
CA ALA A 252 -2.86 6.54 -16.30
C ALA A 252 -4.15 5.82 -16.75
N GLU A 253 -4.12 5.21 -17.94
CA GLU A 253 -5.25 4.46 -18.48
C GLU A 253 -5.42 3.09 -17.80
N LYS A 254 -6.62 2.50 -17.87
CA LYS A 254 -6.97 1.26 -17.15
C LYS A 254 -6.04 0.07 -17.46
N GLU A 255 -5.51 0.00 -18.67
CA GLU A 255 -4.60 -1.06 -19.11
C GLU A 255 -3.17 -0.87 -18.54
N GLU A 256 -2.79 0.37 -18.22
CA GLU A 256 -1.53 0.72 -17.56
C GLU A 256 -1.64 0.72 -16.02
N SER A 257 -2.86 0.85 -15.49
CA SER A 257 -3.18 0.96 -14.06
C SER A 257 -3.59 -0.36 -13.40
N GLN A 258 -2.99 -1.49 -13.80
CA GLN A 258 -3.19 -2.79 -13.11
C GLN A 258 -2.69 -2.76 -11.66
N SER A 259 -1.76 -1.86 -11.35
CA SER A 259 -1.30 -1.55 -10.00
C SER A 259 -1.27 -0.05 -9.77
N LEU A 260 -1.64 0.38 -8.57
CA LEU A 260 -1.47 1.75 -8.07
C LEU A 260 0.00 2.19 -8.12
N LEU A 261 0.91 1.23 -8.01
CA LEU A 261 2.35 1.45 -7.91
C LEU A 261 2.99 1.78 -9.27
N ASN A 262 2.27 1.63 -10.39
CA ASN A 262 2.83 1.80 -11.73
C ASN A 262 2.85 3.28 -12.17
N ILE A 263 3.84 4.03 -11.69
CA ILE A 263 4.10 5.41 -12.10
C ILE A 263 5.14 5.43 -13.23
N ASN A 264 4.85 6.13 -14.32
CA ASN A 264 5.75 6.26 -15.46
C ASN A 264 5.99 7.73 -15.82
N PHE A 265 7.19 8.02 -16.31
CA PHE A 265 7.55 9.32 -16.85
C PHE A 265 8.18 9.18 -18.23
N GLU A 266 7.58 9.85 -19.21
CA GLU A 266 8.07 9.88 -20.59
C GLU A 266 7.87 11.26 -21.21
N LYS A 267 8.97 11.84 -21.71
CA LYS A 267 8.98 13.10 -22.51
C LYS A 267 8.19 14.24 -21.86
N GLY A 268 8.38 14.47 -20.57
CA GLY A 268 7.70 15.54 -19.82
C GLY A 268 6.26 15.22 -19.40
N ILE A 269 5.80 13.97 -19.58
CA ILE A 269 4.49 13.52 -19.12
C ILE A 269 4.68 12.50 -18.00
N MET A 270 4.22 12.84 -16.81
CA MET A 270 4.12 11.94 -15.67
C MET A 270 2.73 11.30 -15.64
N ARG A 271 2.68 9.98 -15.81
CA ARG A 271 1.47 9.17 -15.74
C ARG A 271 1.39 8.53 -14.36
N ILE A 272 0.32 8.86 -13.64
CA ILE A 272 0.07 8.36 -12.29
C ILE A 272 -1.28 7.63 -12.29
N PRO A 273 -1.35 6.39 -11.78
CA PRO A 273 -2.61 5.71 -11.56
C PRO A 273 -3.57 6.52 -10.69
N PRO A 274 -4.89 6.49 -10.96
CA PRO A 274 -5.84 7.20 -10.13
C PRO A 274 -5.85 6.64 -8.70
N LEU A 275 -5.89 7.54 -7.73
CA LEU A 275 -5.96 7.23 -6.31
C LEU A 275 -7.21 7.86 -5.69
N LEU A 276 -8.05 7.01 -5.11
CA LEU A 276 -9.13 7.44 -4.20
C LEU A 276 -8.53 7.65 -2.81
N ILE A 277 -8.76 8.82 -2.23
CA ILE A 277 -8.29 9.19 -0.90
C ILE A 277 -9.51 9.36 0.00
N ASP A 278 -9.79 8.34 0.79
CA ASP A 278 -10.84 8.28 1.81
C ASP A 278 -10.22 8.11 3.21
N ASP A 279 -11.06 7.90 4.22
CA ASP A 279 -10.62 7.74 5.62
C ASP A 279 -9.78 6.45 5.84
N ASP A 280 -9.78 5.52 4.88
CA ASP A 280 -9.10 4.24 5.03
C ASP A 280 -7.63 4.29 4.59
N ILE A 281 -7.30 5.10 3.58
CA ILE A 281 -5.98 5.04 2.94
C ILE A 281 -4.80 5.23 3.91
N GLU A 282 -4.95 6.06 4.94
CA GLU A 282 -3.85 6.35 5.85
C GLU A 282 -3.47 5.12 6.68
N TRP A 283 -4.45 4.44 7.30
CA TRP A 283 -4.17 3.26 8.12
C TRP A 283 -3.66 2.11 7.25
N GLN A 284 -4.18 1.98 6.03
CA GLN A 284 -3.76 0.98 5.06
C GLN A 284 -2.27 1.13 4.73
N LEU A 285 -1.85 2.32 4.29
CA LEU A 285 -0.45 2.62 3.98
C LEU A 285 0.44 2.43 5.21
N ARG A 286 0.02 2.95 6.36
CA ARG A 286 0.82 2.86 7.60
C ARG A 286 1.09 1.42 8.05
N ASN A 287 0.11 0.52 7.95
CA ASN A 287 0.28 -0.87 8.35
C ASN A 287 1.14 -1.65 7.34
N LEU A 288 0.97 -1.40 6.03
CA LEU A 288 1.82 -2.00 5.00
C LEU A 288 3.27 -1.52 5.09
N ILE A 289 3.48 -0.22 5.31
CA ILE A 289 4.81 0.35 5.57
C ILE A 289 5.41 -0.30 6.81
N ALA A 290 4.66 -0.41 7.92
CA ALA A 290 5.15 -1.09 9.10
C ALA A 290 5.58 -2.55 8.79
N TYR A 291 4.77 -3.29 8.03
CA TYR A 291 5.15 -4.63 7.57
C TYR A 291 6.47 -4.64 6.79
N GLU A 292 6.65 -3.76 5.80
CA GLU A 292 7.88 -3.68 5.01
C GLU A 292 9.10 -3.30 5.87
N GLN A 293 8.95 -2.33 6.77
CA GLN A 293 10.03 -1.86 7.66
C GLN A 293 10.50 -2.94 8.62
N TYR A 294 9.58 -3.77 9.12
CA TYR A 294 9.88 -4.84 10.07
C TYR A 294 10.30 -6.15 9.41
N SER A 295 10.13 -6.28 8.09
CA SER A 295 10.50 -7.49 7.34
C SER A 295 12.01 -7.67 7.13
N GLY A 296 12.86 -6.78 7.65
CA GLY A 296 14.32 -6.95 7.64
C GLY A 296 14.94 -7.04 6.23
N GLY A 297 14.31 -6.42 5.23
CA GLY A 297 14.74 -6.47 3.83
C GLY A 297 14.32 -7.72 3.05
N ILE A 298 13.48 -8.59 3.64
CA ILE A 298 12.90 -9.75 2.94
C ILE A 298 11.74 -9.32 2.04
N ALA A 299 10.85 -8.46 2.56
CA ALA A 299 9.74 -7.91 1.80
C ALA A 299 10.21 -6.85 0.78
N LYS A 300 9.51 -6.79 -0.35
CA LYS A 300 9.66 -5.69 -1.32
C LYS A 300 9.21 -4.38 -0.65
N THR A 301 9.93 -3.28 -0.85
CA THR A 301 9.63 -1.97 -0.23
C THR A 301 8.72 -1.10 -1.09
N TYR A 302 7.86 -1.70 -1.91
CA TYR A 302 7.13 -1.01 -2.96
C TYR A 302 6.11 0.00 -2.41
N ILE A 303 5.47 -0.33 -1.30
CA ILE A 303 4.50 0.54 -0.63
C ILE A 303 5.21 1.70 0.07
N THR A 304 6.32 1.45 0.75
CA THR A 304 7.18 2.50 1.34
C THR A 304 7.66 3.46 0.26
N ASP A 305 8.20 2.93 -0.84
CA ASP A 305 8.71 3.73 -1.93
C ASP A 305 7.60 4.57 -2.58
N TYR A 306 6.40 3.99 -2.73
CA TYR A 306 5.23 4.70 -3.22
C TYR A 306 4.82 5.83 -2.27
N ALA A 307 4.75 5.56 -0.97
CA ALA A 307 4.36 6.56 0.01
C ALA A 307 5.35 7.74 0.04
N ILE A 308 6.66 7.47 -0.01
CA ILE A 308 7.71 8.50 -0.07
C ILE A 308 7.63 9.30 -1.38
N PHE A 309 7.36 8.63 -2.51
CA PHE A 309 7.19 9.32 -3.78
C PHE A 309 5.96 10.25 -3.76
N MET A 310 4.84 9.78 -3.19
CA MET A 310 3.61 10.55 -3.06
C MET A 310 3.74 11.71 -2.08
N ASP A 311 4.43 11.53 -0.95
CA ASP A 311 4.83 12.59 0.00
C ASP A 311 5.56 13.73 -0.73
N CYS A 312 6.58 13.39 -1.52
CA CYS A 312 7.31 14.40 -2.31
C CYS A 312 6.39 15.16 -3.29
N LEU A 313 5.49 14.45 -3.99
CA LEU A 313 4.58 15.07 -4.95
C LEU A 313 3.51 15.94 -4.28
N LEU A 314 2.99 15.53 -3.13
CA LEU A 314 1.84 16.11 -2.44
C LEU A 314 2.22 17.01 -1.27
N ASN A 315 3.35 17.70 -1.39
CA ASN A 315 3.91 18.51 -0.32
C ASN A 315 3.02 19.69 0.13
N SER A 316 2.11 20.18 -0.72
CA SER A 316 1.21 21.30 -0.41
C SER A 316 -0.23 21.11 -0.92
N PRO A 317 -1.22 21.86 -0.38
CA PRO A 317 -2.61 21.80 -0.86
C PRO A 317 -2.75 22.16 -2.35
N LYS A 318 -1.84 22.99 -2.89
CA LYS A 318 -1.81 23.34 -4.31
C LYS A 318 -1.45 22.14 -5.18
N ASP A 319 -0.54 21.29 -4.70
CA ASP A 319 -0.12 20.07 -5.39
C ASP A 319 -1.28 19.09 -5.51
N VAL A 320 -1.97 18.85 -4.40
CA VAL A 320 -3.20 18.04 -4.35
C VAL A 320 -4.24 18.57 -5.34
N LYS A 321 -4.49 19.89 -5.33
CA LYS A 321 -5.44 20.53 -6.24
C LYS A 321 -5.10 20.31 -7.71
N ILE A 322 -3.82 20.34 -8.08
CA ILE A 322 -3.39 20.07 -9.47
C ILE A 322 -3.70 18.62 -9.84
N LEU A 323 -3.33 17.64 -9.00
CA LEU A 323 -3.59 16.23 -9.29
C LEU A 323 -5.08 15.88 -9.30
N ARG A 324 -5.89 16.55 -8.47
CA ARG A 324 -7.36 16.46 -8.51
C ARG A 324 -7.94 16.94 -9.84
N HIS A 325 -7.51 18.11 -10.32
CA HIS A 325 -7.94 18.60 -11.63
C HIS A 325 -7.51 17.68 -12.79
N SER A 326 -6.37 17.00 -12.65
CA SER A 326 -5.93 15.96 -13.58
C SER A 326 -6.65 14.61 -13.41
N LYS A 327 -7.60 14.49 -12.47
CA LYS A 327 -8.32 13.25 -12.12
C LYS A 327 -7.41 12.10 -11.66
N ILE A 328 -6.20 12.44 -11.20
CA ILE A 328 -5.27 11.50 -10.59
C ILE A 328 -5.67 11.27 -9.13
N ILE A 329 -6.07 12.32 -8.41
CA ILE A 329 -6.58 12.20 -7.05
C ILE A 329 -8.09 12.40 -7.04
N ASP A 330 -8.81 11.48 -6.40
CA ASP A 330 -10.20 11.65 -5.99
C ASP A 330 -10.24 11.85 -4.47
N ASN A 331 -10.44 13.09 -4.03
CA ASN A 331 -10.35 13.48 -2.61
C ASN A 331 -11.72 13.39 -1.94
N TRP A 332 -11.89 12.42 -1.05
CA TRP A 332 -13.09 12.20 -0.23
C TRP A 332 -12.92 12.66 1.23
N LEU A 333 -11.74 13.17 1.61
CA LEU A 333 -11.48 13.79 2.92
C LEU A 333 -12.02 15.22 3.02
N GLY A 334 -12.43 15.81 1.90
CA GLY A 334 -13.11 17.11 1.83
C GLY A 334 -12.20 18.34 1.74
N ASP A 335 -10.94 18.24 2.17
CA ASP A 335 -9.95 19.33 2.11
C ASP A 335 -8.61 18.86 1.52
N ASP A 336 -8.01 19.69 0.67
CA ASP A 336 -6.71 19.43 0.06
C ASP A 336 -5.57 19.56 1.08
N GLU A 337 -5.73 20.39 2.12
CA GLU A 337 -4.73 20.55 3.18
C GLU A 337 -4.62 19.29 4.06
N VAL A 338 -5.75 18.63 4.32
CA VAL A 338 -5.78 17.35 5.03
C VAL A 338 -5.01 16.29 4.25
N VAL A 339 -5.20 16.23 2.93
CA VAL A 339 -4.49 15.26 2.07
C VAL A 339 -2.98 15.49 2.06
N SER A 340 -2.51 16.72 1.83
CA SER A 340 -1.06 16.99 1.83
C SER A 340 -0.43 16.72 3.19
N THR A 341 -1.12 17.11 4.27
CA THR A 341 -0.64 16.87 5.64
C THR A 341 -0.56 15.37 5.96
N MET A 342 -1.54 14.58 5.51
CA MET A 342 -1.55 13.13 5.69
C MET A 342 -0.32 12.47 5.03
N PHE A 343 -0.05 12.76 3.76
CA PHE A 343 1.10 12.18 3.04
C PHE A 343 2.44 12.63 3.63
N ASN A 344 2.59 13.91 3.98
CA ASN A 344 3.78 14.44 4.64
C ASN A 344 4.07 13.75 5.99
N ARG A 345 3.03 13.24 6.66
CA ARG A 345 3.16 12.53 7.95
C ARG A 345 3.30 11.01 7.80
N ILE A 346 3.01 10.45 6.62
CA ILE A 346 3.22 9.02 6.36
C ILE A 346 4.72 8.73 6.22
N GLY A 347 5.50 9.66 5.63
CA GLY A 347 6.95 9.52 5.47
C GLY A 347 7.76 9.67 6.78
N ASN A 348 7.15 10.21 7.84
CA ASN A 348 7.83 10.43 9.12
C ASN A 348 8.26 9.12 9.78
N HIS A 349 9.52 9.08 10.22
CA HIS A 349 10.11 7.92 10.92
C HIS A 349 10.14 6.61 10.12
N VAL A 350 9.94 6.67 8.80
CA VAL A 350 10.05 5.53 7.90
C VAL A 350 11.49 5.41 7.39
N GLY A 351 12.06 4.20 7.48
CA GLY A 351 13.38 3.91 6.94
C GLY A 351 13.34 3.91 5.41
N PHE A 352 14.28 4.62 4.80
CA PHE A 352 14.37 4.79 3.35
C PHE A 352 15.75 4.35 2.84
N ASN A 353 15.77 3.51 1.80
CA ASN A 353 17.00 3.13 1.11
C ASN A 353 17.01 3.69 -0.33
N PRO A 354 17.81 4.74 -0.60
CA PRO A 354 17.93 5.33 -1.94
C PRO A 354 18.39 4.36 -3.03
N ASP A 355 19.14 3.31 -2.67
CA ASP A 355 19.73 2.39 -3.65
C ASP A 355 18.72 1.38 -4.20
N SER A 356 17.72 1.00 -3.40
CA SER A 356 16.67 0.06 -3.77
C SER A 356 15.35 0.74 -4.15
N PHE A 357 15.33 2.07 -4.28
CA PHE A 357 14.12 2.84 -4.54
C PHE A 357 13.49 2.52 -5.90
N CYS A 358 12.23 2.09 -5.91
CA CYS A 358 11.54 1.60 -7.11
C CYS A 358 11.31 2.66 -8.18
N TYR A 359 11.25 3.95 -7.79
CA TYR A 359 11.05 5.06 -8.72
C TYR A 359 12.35 5.77 -9.10
N LYS A 360 13.52 5.18 -8.83
CA LYS A 360 14.84 5.78 -9.15
C LYS A 360 14.98 6.14 -10.63
N ASP A 361 14.53 5.28 -11.53
CA ASP A 361 14.56 5.56 -12.97
C ASP A 361 13.60 6.67 -13.38
N VAL A 362 12.43 6.75 -12.74
CA VAL A 362 11.46 7.84 -12.95
C VAL A 362 12.08 9.16 -12.50
N LEU A 363 12.67 9.21 -11.30
CA LEU A 363 13.37 10.39 -10.79
C LEU A 363 14.49 10.84 -11.71
N LYS A 364 15.34 9.90 -12.16
CA LYS A 364 16.45 10.21 -13.07
C LYS A 364 15.96 10.86 -14.37
N LYS A 365 14.91 10.30 -15.00
CA LYS A 365 14.34 10.88 -16.22
C LYS A 365 13.72 12.26 -15.97
N VAL A 366 13.11 12.47 -14.80
CA VAL A 366 12.57 13.79 -14.40
C VAL A 366 13.69 14.81 -14.25
N GLU A 367 14.78 14.45 -13.56
CA GLU A 367 15.96 15.31 -13.40
C GLU A 367 16.56 15.68 -14.76
N GLU A 368 16.83 14.70 -15.63
CA GLU A 368 17.36 14.91 -16.98
C GLU A 368 16.45 15.84 -17.82
N TYR A 369 15.13 15.73 -17.66
CA TYR A 369 14.18 16.61 -18.34
C TYR A 369 14.24 18.04 -17.78
N CYS A 370 14.31 18.21 -16.46
CA CYS A 370 14.32 19.52 -15.82
C CYS A 370 15.64 20.29 -16.01
N GLU A 371 16.75 19.60 -16.29
CA GLU A 371 18.03 20.23 -16.60
C GLU A 371 18.01 21.03 -17.91
N VAL A 372 17.05 20.78 -18.81
CA VAL A 372 16.94 21.47 -20.09
C VAL A 372 16.11 22.75 -19.94
N PRO A 373 16.71 23.97 -20.00
CA PRO A 373 16.00 25.20 -19.66
C PRO A 373 14.84 25.52 -20.60
N CYS A 374 14.89 25.05 -21.86
CA CYS A 374 13.87 25.35 -22.86
C CYS A 374 12.48 24.78 -22.48
N HIS A 375 12.43 23.71 -21.69
CA HIS A 375 11.17 23.12 -21.23
C HIS A 375 10.45 24.02 -20.24
N GLY A 376 11.18 24.54 -19.23
CA GLY A 376 10.65 25.52 -18.29
C GLY A 376 10.25 26.84 -18.97
N TRP A 377 11.09 27.38 -19.86
CA TRP A 377 10.75 28.59 -20.62
C TRP A 377 9.49 28.41 -21.48
N MET A 378 9.35 27.27 -22.16
CA MET A 378 8.17 26.97 -22.97
C MET A 378 6.91 26.81 -22.09
N ALA A 379 7.04 26.21 -20.90
CA ALA A 379 5.96 26.09 -19.94
C ALA A 379 5.49 27.45 -19.43
N TYR A 380 6.44 28.31 -19.03
CA TYR A 380 6.18 29.69 -18.60
C TYR A 380 5.48 30.51 -19.69
N LEU A 381 5.99 30.45 -20.93
CA LEU A 381 5.39 31.14 -22.08
C LEU A 381 3.95 30.68 -22.31
N ARG A 382 3.72 29.37 -22.30
CA ARG A 382 2.37 28.80 -22.48
C ARG A 382 1.41 29.22 -21.37
N TYR A 383 1.85 29.20 -20.12
CA TYR A 383 1.01 29.50 -18.97
C TYR A 383 0.59 30.98 -18.94
N ASN A 384 1.54 31.90 -19.14
CA ASN A 384 1.30 33.34 -19.00
C ASN A 384 0.76 34.00 -20.26
N TYR A 385 1.14 33.51 -21.44
CA TYR A 385 0.82 34.19 -22.70
C TYR A 385 -0.19 33.45 -23.56
N CYS A 386 -0.24 32.11 -23.52
CA CYS A 386 -1.14 31.34 -24.40
C CYS A 386 -2.54 31.08 -23.84
N ASN A 387 -2.82 31.48 -22.60
CA ASN A 387 -4.17 31.35 -22.00
C ASN A 387 -5.04 32.60 -22.14
N ASN A 388 -4.47 33.73 -22.59
CA ASN A 388 -5.19 34.99 -22.80
C ASN A 388 -5.06 35.41 -24.28
N PRO A 389 -6.17 35.53 -25.04
CA PRO A 389 -6.13 35.94 -26.44
C PRO A 389 -5.35 37.24 -26.70
N TRP A 390 -5.42 38.19 -25.78
CA TRP A 390 -4.69 39.46 -25.88
C TRP A 390 -3.18 39.30 -25.69
N SER A 391 -2.77 38.42 -24.77
CA SER A 391 -1.36 38.09 -24.58
C SER A 391 -0.79 37.38 -25.81
N ILE A 392 -1.57 36.51 -26.47
CA ILE A 392 -1.17 35.87 -27.74
C ILE A 392 -0.95 36.92 -28.82
N LEU A 393 -1.91 37.83 -29.02
CA LEU A 393 -1.80 38.91 -30.00
C LEU A 393 -0.59 39.82 -29.72
N SER A 394 -0.32 40.13 -28.45
CA SER A 394 0.84 40.90 -28.03
C SER A 394 2.15 40.20 -28.37
N VAL A 395 2.26 38.89 -28.11
CA VAL A 395 3.46 38.10 -28.46
C VAL A 395 3.65 38.01 -29.98
N ILE A 396 2.58 37.85 -30.75
CA ILE A 396 2.63 37.85 -32.23
C ILE A 396 3.12 39.21 -32.74
N ALA A 397 2.52 40.30 -32.26
CA ALA A 397 2.89 41.66 -32.65
C ALA A 397 4.36 41.97 -32.31
N ALA A 398 4.80 41.63 -31.09
CA ALA A 398 6.20 41.79 -30.67
C ALA A 398 7.15 40.97 -31.54
N SER A 399 6.79 39.73 -31.87
CA SER A 399 7.59 38.86 -32.75
C SER A 399 7.70 39.43 -34.17
N MET A 400 6.59 39.92 -34.74
CA MET A 400 6.57 40.56 -36.05
C MET A 400 7.43 41.83 -36.06
N LEU A 401 7.31 42.68 -35.05
CA LEU A 401 8.14 43.88 -34.90
C LEU A 401 9.62 43.53 -34.84
N LEU A 402 9.98 42.50 -34.07
CA LEU A 402 11.37 42.05 -33.93
C LEU A 402 11.94 41.57 -35.27
N ILE A 403 11.18 40.75 -36.02
CA ILE A 403 11.54 40.31 -37.38
C ILE A 403 11.73 41.50 -38.32
N LEU A 404 10.80 42.46 -38.30
CA LEU A 404 10.89 43.67 -39.13
C LEU A 404 12.13 44.49 -38.78
N THR A 405 12.46 44.67 -37.49
CA THR A 405 13.69 45.36 -37.08
C THR A 405 14.95 44.63 -37.53
N VAL A 406 14.98 43.30 -37.49
CA VAL A 406 16.12 42.53 -38.01
C VAL A 406 16.27 42.74 -39.52
N ILE A 407 15.18 42.64 -40.28
CA ILE A 407 15.19 42.90 -41.74
C ILE A 407 15.65 44.32 -42.05
N GLN A 408 15.15 45.31 -41.30
CA GLN A 408 15.55 46.71 -41.45
C GLN A 408 17.04 46.91 -41.14
N THR A 409 17.55 46.28 -40.09
CA THR A 409 18.96 46.36 -39.69
C THR A 409 19.85 45.73 -40.75
N VAL A 410 19.50 44.54 -41.25
CA VAL A 410 20.25 43.86 -42.32
C VAL A 410 20.25 44.69 -43.60
N SER A 411 19.09 45.22 -44.02
CA SER A 411 18.98 46.09 -45.19
C SER A 411 19.83 47.36 -45.05
N SER A 412 19.83 47.97 -43.86
CA SER A 412 20.62 49.19 -43.59
C SER A 412 22.12 48.92 -43.62
N VAL A 413 22.56 47.76 -43.10
CA VAL A 413 23.97 47.35 -43.18
C VAL A 413 24.36 47.06 -44.62
N LEU A 414 23.53 46.36 -45.40
CA LEU A 414 23.83 46.07 -46.81
C LEU A 414 23.97 47.35 -47.64
N GLN A 415 23.09 48.34 -47.44
CA GLN A 415 23.19 49.67 -48.09
C GLN A 415 24.42 50.49 -47.68
N PHE A 416 25.02 50.19 -46.52
CA PHE A 416 26.23 50.87 -46.09
C PHE A 416 27.50 50.27 -46.73
N TRP A 417 27.48 48.99 -47.09
CA TRP A 417 28.63 48.26 -47.63
C TRP A 417 28.60 48.02 -49.15
N PHE A 418 27.41 48.03 -49.76
CA PHE A 418 27.18 47.97 -51.21
C PHE A 418 26.47 49.24 -51.66
#